data_AF-A0A3N5FUH1-F1
#
_entry.id   AF-A0A3N5FUH1-F1
#
_cell.length_a   1.000
_cell.length_b   1.000
_cell.length_c   1.000
_cell.angle_alpha   90.00
_cell.angle_beta   90.00
_cell.angle_gamma   90.00
#
_symmetry.space_group_name_H-M   'P 1'
#
loop_
_entity.id
_entity.type
_entity.pdbx_description
1 polymer ?
#
loop_
_entity_poly.entity_id
_entity_poly.type
_entity_poly.pdbx_seq_one_letter_code
_entity_poly.pdbx_strand_id
1 'polypeptide(L)'
;MPLATVLSSFIPARIQRKGAHYWGGGRVKLNSCDGKEVRAVVSGTQDYHVALRRDERLVWATCTCPYFADRDELCKHIWATILAADREGGLRGPRGDLPAQLLAELVPPPGAPASKAAAWRELLAPLVQAAGSLPSQDEILYAVDVSASLQRQALHVDVLTFRRRPDGSRGTLRPLRISRSQVAQRRDPLDRAILSLLLGAQEDPWLSWYSTQNPQNLLQARLPDELAAEVAHRLCATGRCYPRLQGHEVGEQPMIWEDGPPWELWLAVHERTDGGCEMIPELRHDDVRRDARELPLLDGAGLLLTLDRMVPVDTAGAAAWLPLLRRAGSLRVPAGEREDFLEMLLAAPVLPRLDLPAAMRFEEVTVAPQPRLRLVPPPGLPRSASDWPAAKVSYLYDGIEVAAGAGRRGVYAKEDRRFLLRDREAEDQALARLATLKFRAGAADASGEATLRIAPSRLPAAVRTLLAEGWSIEAQGKLYRRPGRFEIRVASGIDWFELHGEVDFEGKTVELPRLLAALRQGKDFIPLGDGSVGILPEEWLKRWAPLAGLGETEGDHLRFQMPQALLLDAWLADEPAATCDETFAA
;
A
#
# COMPACT_ATOMS: atom_id res chain seq x y z
N MET A 1 -19.46 -32.28 -31.79
CA MET A 1 -19.68 -31.05 -30.99
C MET A 1 -19.24 -29.84 -31.82
N PRO A 2 -20.04 -28.77 -31.91
CA PRO A 2 -19.66 -27.54 -32.59
C PRO A 2 -18.59 -26.75 -31.82
N LEU A 3 -17.68 -26.05 -32.51
CA LEU A 3 -16.68 -25.15 -31.93
C LEU A 3 -17.34 -24.08 -31.06
N ALA A 4 -18.45 -23.51 -31.52
CA ALA A 4 -19.20 -22.49 -30.79
C ALA A 4 -19.74 -23.03 -29.47
N THR A 5 -20.17 -24.30 -29.41
CA THR A 5 -20.63 -24.92 -28.17
C THR A 5 -19.52 -24.96 -27.13
N VAL A 6 -18.29 -25.32 -27.53
CA VAL A 6 -17.15 -25.42 -26.61
C VAL A 6 -16.73 -24.04 -26.08
N LEU A 7 -16.69 -23.05 -26.96
CA LEU A 7 -16.19 -21.72 -26.61
C LEU A 7 -17.25 -20.78 -26.01
N SER A 8 -18.52 -21.18 -26.01
CA SER A 8 -19.64 -20.35 -25.52
C SER A 8 -19.50 -19.93 -24.05
N SER A 9 -18.94 -20.77 -23.19
CA SER A 9 -18.79 -20.48 -21.75
C SER A 9 -17.87 -19.29 -21.45
N PHE A 10 -16.96 -18.96 -22.37
CA PHE A 10 -16.01 -17.85 -22.23
C PHE A 10 -16.61 -16.49 -22.62
N ILE A 11 -17.80 -16.47 -23.24
CA ILE A 11 -18.41 -15.24 -23.76
C ILE A 11 -19.78 -15.05 -23.09
N PRO A 12 -20.05 -13.91 -22.42
CA PRO A 12 -21.32 -13.67 -21.77
C PRO A 12 -22.52 -13.78 -22.72
N ALA A 13 -23.64 -14.37 -22.26
CA ALA A 13 -24.84 -14.63 -23.09
C ALA A 13 -25.38 -13.38 -23.82
N ARG A 14 -25.23 -12.19 -23.23
CA ARG A 14 -25.60 -10.91 -23.87
C ARG A 14 -24.74 -10.59 -25.10
N ILE A 15 -23.45 -10.89 -25.05
CA ILE A 15 -22.51 -10.72 -26.16
C ILE A 15 -22.75 -11.80 -27.21
N GLN A 16 -23.04 -13.03 -26.80
CA GLN A 16 -23.38 -14.11 -27.72
C GLN A 16 -24.59 -13.77 -28.60
N ARG A 17 -25.69 -13.27 -28.00
CA ARG A 17 -26.89 -12.84 -28.76
C ARG A 17 -26.57 -11.74 -29.78
N LYS A 18 -25.72 -10.77 -29.41
CA LYS A 18 -25.29 -9.71 -30.31
C LYS A 18 -24.42 -10.25 -31.45
N GLY A 19 -23.46 -11.12 -31.18
CA GLY A 19 -22.63 -11.70 -32.23
C GLY A 19 -23.41 -12.61 -33.18
N ALA A 20 -24.38 -13.39 -32.67
CA ALA A 20 -25.28 -14.19 -33.49
C ALA A 20 -26.11 -13.32 -34.45
N HIS A 21 -26.55 -12.13 -34.02
CA HIS A 21 -27.23 -11.18 -34.89
C HIS A 21 -26.33 -10.65 -36.03
N TYR A 22 -25.05 -10.38 -35.76
CA TYR A 22 -24.11 -9.93 -36.79
C TYR A 22 -23.80 -11.04 -37.82
N TRP A 23 -23.63 -12.28 -37.35
CA TRP A 23 -23.44 -13.43 -38.22
C TRP A 23 -24.69 -13.76 -39.04
N GLY A 24 -25.86 -13.82 -38.42
CA GLY A 24 -27.14 -14.07 -39.11
C GLY A 24 -27.52 -12.96 -40.10
N GLY A 25 -27.02 -11.74 -39.89
CA GLY A 25 -27.15 -10.61 -40.83
C GLY A 25 -26.12 -10.59 -41.96
N GLY A 26 -25.31 -11.65 -42.13
CA GLY A 26 -24.33 -11.76 -43.22
C GLY A 26 -23.15 -10.77 -43.12
N ARG A 27 -22.87 -10.21 -41.93
CA ARG A 27 -21.87 -9.15 -41.74
C ARG A 27 -20.45 -9.65 -41.52
N VAL A 28 -20.21 -10.95 -41.64
CA VAL A 28 -18.91 -11.57 -41.40
C VAL A 28 -18.36 -12.10 -42.73
N LYS A 29 -17.23 -11.57 -43.16
CA LYS A 29 -16.48 -12.07 -44.32
C LYS A 29 -15.20 -12.73 -43.83
N LEU A 30 -15.07 -14.04 -44.01
CA LEU A 30 -13.85 -14.77 -43.70
C LEU A 30 -12.82 -14.51 -44.81
N ASN A 31 -11.64 -14.04 -44.42
CA ASN A 31 -10.49 -13.83 -45.30
C ASN A 31 -9.59 -15.08 -45.35
N SER A 32 -9.45 -15.76 -44.21
CA SER A 32 -8.82 -17.08 -44.10
C SER A 32 -9.53 -17.89 -43.02
N CYS A 33 -9.62 -19.20 -43.22
CA CYS A 33 -10.24 -20.11 -42.25
C CYS A 33 -9.58 -21.49 -42.38
N ASP A 34 -8.69 -21.81 -41.45
CA ASP A 34 -8.05 -23.11 -41.38
C ASP A 34 -7.97 -23.62 -39.92
N GLY A 35 -7.29 -24.75 -39.72
CA GLY A 35 -7.17 -25.38 -38.41
C GLY A 35 -6.33 -24.63 -37.39
N LYS A 36 -5.47 -23.70 -37.82
CA LYS A 36 -4.53 -22.91 -37.00
C LYS A 36 -4.94 -21.45 -36.87
N GLU A 37 -5.57 -20.88 -37.90
CA GLU A 37 -5.91 -19.46 -37.92
C GLU A 37 -7.22 -19.19 -38.66
N VAL A 38 -8.01 -18.26 -38.13
CA VAL A 38 -9.16 -17.66 -38.82
C VAL A 38 -9.00 -16.15 -38.81
N ARG A 39 -9.06 -15.53 -39.99
CA ARG A 39 -9.11 -14.07 -40.13
C ARG A 39 -10.42 -13.66 -40.78
N ALA A 40 -11.04 -12.61 -40.25
CA ALA A 40 -12.31 -12.12 -40.74
C ALA A 40 -12.38 -10.60 -40.71
N VAL A 41 -13.23 -10.06 -41.57
CA VAL A 41 -13.74 -8.69 -41.48
C VAL A 41 -15.20 -8.75 -41.06
N VAL A 42 -15.56 -8.01 -40.02
CA VAL A 42 -16.93 -7.89 -39.51
C VAL A 42 -17.42 -6.47 -39.70
N SER A 43 -18.42 -6.28 -40.55
CA SER A 43 -18.95 -4.96 -40.87
C SER A 43 -19.90 -4.45 -39.78
N GLY A 44 -19.59 -3.27 -39.22
CA GLY A 44 -20.37 -2.59 -38.18
C GLY A 44 -20.58 -1.11 -38.52
N THR A 45 -20.26 -0.22 -37.57
CA THR A 45 -20.16 1.23 -37.85
C THR A 45 -18.95 1.56 -38.73
N GLN A 46 -17.95 0.68 -38.72
CA GLN A 46 -16.84 0.58 -39.65
C GLN A 46 -16.49 -0.91 -39.79
N ASP A 47 -15.56 -1.24 -40.68
CA ASP A 47 -15.06 -2.61 -40.79
C ASP A 47 -14.08 -2.93 -39.65
N TYR A 48 -14.33 -4.04 -38.97
CA TYR A 48 -13.49 -4.52 -37.87
C TYR A 48 -12.77 -5.80 -38.27
N HIS A 49 -11.46 -5.83 -38.08
CA HIS A 49 -10.64 -7.00 -38.32
C HIS A 49 -10.63 -7.88 -37.08
N VAL A 50 -10.88 -9.17 -37.27
CA VAL A 50 -10.85 -10.20 -36.23
C VAL A 50 -9.85 -11.27 -36.62
N ALA A 51 -8.95 -11.64 -35.72
CA ALA A 51 -8.08 -12.80 -35.90
C ALA A 51 -8.22 -13.74 -34.71
N LEU A 52 -8.40 -15.03 -35.02
CA LEU A 52 -8.43 -16.13 -34.08
C LEU A 52 -7.25 -17.05 -34.40
N ARG A 53 -6.32 -17.22 -33.46
CA ARG A 53 -5.14 -18.08 -33.62
C ARG A 53 -5.23 -19.21 -32.62
N ARG A 54 -5.15 -20.44 -33.12
CA ARG A 54 -5.15 -21.64 -32.30
C ARG A 54 -3.72 -22.05 -31.95
N ASP A 55 -3.51 -22.30 -30.68
CA ASP A 55 -2.33 -22.95 -30.12
C ASP A 55 -2.77 -24.17 -29.30
N GLU A 56 -2.59 -25.36 -29.85
CA GLU A 56 -3.07 -26.64 -29.29
C GLU A 56 -4.54 -26.61 -28.83
N ARG A 57 -4.80 -26.43 -27.53
CA ARG A 57 -6.15 -26.40 -26.93
C ARG A 57 -6.65 -24.98 -26.63
N LEU A 58 -5.86 -23.96 -26.94
CA LEU A 58 -6.17 -22.56 -26.67
C LEU A 58 -6.41 -21.81 -27.98
N VAL A 59 -7.39 -20.91 -27.99
CA VAL A 59 -7.57 -19.92 -29.05
C VAL A 59 -7.34 -18.53 -28.49
N TRP A 60 -6.43 -17.81 -29.14
CA TRP A 60 -6.20 -16.39 -28.92
C TRP A 60 -7.07 -15.58 -29.88
N ALA A 61 -7.85 -14.65 -29.35
CA ALA A 61 -8.76 -13.83 -30.11
C ALA A 61 -8.39 -12.35 -30.03
N THR A 62 -8.43 -11.69 -31.19
CA THR A 62 -8.14 -10.25 -31.33
C THR A 62 -9.24 -9.57 -32.15
N CYS A 63 -9.55 -8.32 -31.85
CA CYS A 63 -10.49 -7.53 -32.65
C CYS A 63 -10.16 -6.04 -32.63
N THR A 64 -10.24 -5.37 -33.79
CA THR A 64 -9.98 -3.92 -33.89
C THR A 64 -11.15 -3.03 -33.44
N CYS A 65 -12.14 -3.56 -32.74
CA CYS A 65 -13.29 -2.77 -32.31
C CYS A 65 -13.06 -2.07 -30.97
N PRO A 66 -13.67 -0.87 -30.75
CA PRO A 66 -13.49 -0.11 -29.50
C PRO A 66 -13.80 -0.95 -28.25
N TYR A 67 -14.87 -1.75 -28.28
CA TYR A 67 -15.22 -2.62 -27.14
C TYR A 67 -14.10 -3.57 -26.73
N PHE A 68 -13.34 -4.11 -27.70
CA PHE A 68 -12.22 -5.00 -27.43
C PHE A 68 -10.98 -4.20 -27.02
N ALA A 69 -10.68 -3.11 -27.76
CA ALA A 69 -9.53 -2.25 -27.51
C ALA A 69 -9.57 -1.55 -26.14
N ASP A 70 -10.75 -1.20 -25.64
CA ASP A 70 -10.93 -0.45 -24.40
C ASP A 70 -11.01 -1.36 -23.15
N ARG A 71 -11.29 -2.66 -23.32
CA ARG A 71 -11.70 -3.55 -22.21
C ARG A 71 -10.97 -4.89 -22.14
N ASP A 72 -10.22 -5.26 -23.17
CA ASP A 72 -9.60 -6.58 -23.32
C ASP A 72 -10.59 -7.76 -23.17
N GLU A 73 -11.85 -7.50 -23.50
CA GLU A 73 -12.94 -8.46 -23.38
C GLU A 73 -13.37 -9.00 -24.75
N LEU A 74 -13.70 -10.29 -24.78
CA LEU A 74 -14.23 -10.96 -25.97
C LEU A 74 -15.51 -10.28 -26.45
N CYS A 75 -15.43 -9.65 -27.62
CA CYS A 75 -16.50 -8.82 -28.15
C CYS A 75 -17.48 -9.60 -29.04
N LYS A 76 -18.58 -8.94 -29.42
CA LYS A 76 -19.59 -9.49 -30.33
C LYS A 76 -19.05 -9.86 -31.72
N HIS A 77 -17.98 -9.20 -32.20
CA HIS A 77 -17.38 -9.50 -33.51
C HIS A 77 -16.56 -10.80 -33.44
N ILE A 78 -15.81 -11.01 -32.35
CA ILE A 78 -15.11 -12.28 -32.09
C ILE A 78 -16.10 -13.44 -32.07
N TRP A 79 -17.23 -13.28 -31.37
CA TRP A 79 -18.26 -14.32 -31.36
C TRP A 79 -18.87 -14.57 -32.74
N ALA A 80 -19.15 -13.51 -33.51
CA ALA A 80 -19.66 -13.65 -34.87
C ALA A 80 -18.67 -14.39 -35.79
N THR A 81 -17.37 -14.14 -35.63
CA THR A 81 -16.30 -14.86 -36.34
C THR A 81 -16.19 -16.32 -35.90
N ILE A 82 -16.36 -16.63 -34.61
CA ILE A 82 -16.40 -18.03 -34.12
C ILE A 82 -17.56 -18.81 -34.76
N LEU A 83 -18.76 -18.19 -34.86
CA LEU A 83 -19.91 -18.81 -35.51
C LEU A 83 -19.67 -19.05 -37.01
N ALA A 84 -19.04 -18.09 -37.69
CA ALA A 84 -18.65 -18.24 -39.10
C ALA A 84 -17.59 -19.34 -39.28
N ALA A 85 -16.58 -19.38 -38.41
CA ALA A 85 -15.53 -20.40 -38.42
C ALA A 85 -16.09 -21.81 -38.17
N ASP A 86 -17.02 -21.96 -37.22
CA ASP A 86 -17.62 -23.25 -36.89
C ASP A 86 -18.38 -23.86 -38.09
N ARG A 87 -19.05 -23.01 -38.89
CA ARG A 87 -19.73 -23.43 -40.12
C ARG A 87 -18.75 -23.92 -41.19
N GLU A 88 -17.60 -23.29 -41.32
CA GLU A 88 -16.56 -23.63 -42.30
C GLU A 88 -15.55 -24.67 -41.77
N GLY A 89 -15.76 -25.22 -40.57
CA GLY A 89 -14.85 -26.19 -39.96
C GLY A 89 -13.51 -25.62 -39.49
N GLY A 90 -13.40 -24.30 -39.30
CA GLY A 90 -12.22 -23.60 -38.85
C GLY A 90 -11.80 -23.94 -37.41
N LEU A 91 -10.52 -23.68 -37.10
CA LEU A 91 -9.88 -23.96 -35.82
C LEU A 91 -9.97 -25.43 -35.36
N ARG A 92 -10.15 -26.38 -36.28
CA ARG A 92 -10.08 -27.82 -36.02
C ARG A 92 -8.67 -28.35 -36.29
N GLY A 93 -8.15 -29.15 -35.38
CA GLY A 93 -6.76 -29.59 -35.41
C GLY A 93 -6.56 -30.64 -36.50
N PRO A 94 -5.32 -31.06 -36.77
CA PRO A 94 -5.03 -32.08 -37.80
C PRO A 94 -5.78 -33.41 -37.57
N ARG A 95 -6.19 -33.69 -36.32
CA ARG A 95 -6.96 -34.88 -35.93
C ARG A 95 -8.46 -34.59 -35.73
N GLY A 96 -8.93 -33.41 -36.13
CA GLY A 96 -10.32 -32.96 -35.97
C GLY A 96 -10.70 -32.54 -34.55
N ASP A 97 -9.73 -32.47 -33.63
CA ASP A 97 -9.91 -32.05 -32.26
C ASP A 97 -10.24 -30.56 -32.15
N LEU A 98 -10.99 -30.18 -31.12
CA LEU A 98 -11.43 -28.80 -30.87
C LEU A 98 -10.59 -28.16 -29.75
N PRO A 99 -10.41 -26.83 -29.79
CA PRO A 99 -9.86 -26.09 -28.67
C PRO A 99 -10.80 -26.16 -27.46
N ALA A 100 -10.24 -26.01 -26.27
CA ALA A 100 -10.93 -26.05 -24.98
C ALA A 100 -11.01 -24.68 -24.28
N GLN A 101 -10.19 -23.72 -24.69
CA GLN A 101 -10.11 -22.39 -24.07
C GLN A 101 -10.08 -21.27 -25.12
N LEU A 102 -10.58 -20.10 -24.71
CA LEU A 102 -10.57 -18.87 -25.50
C LEU A 102 -10.10 -17.71 -24.62
N LEU A 103 -9.06 -17.01 -25.07
CA LEU A 103 -8.49 -15.83 -24.40
C LEU A 103 -8.37 -14.66 -25.36
N ALA A 104 -8.50 -13.44 -24.84
CA ALA A 104 -8.19 -12.22 -25.57
C ALA A 104 -6.67 -12.00 -25.58
N GLU A 105 -6.09 -11.64 -26.75
CA GLU A 105 -4.68 -11.28 -26.89
C GLU A 105 -4.58 -9.85 -27.45
N LEU A 106 -3.83 -8.96 -26.79
CA LEU A 106 -3.45 -7.67 -27.38
C LEU A 106 -2.18 -7.88 -28.20
N VAL A 107 -2.31 -8.17 -29.50
CA VAL A 107 -1.16 -8.22 -30.42
C VAL A 107 -1.20 -6.98 -31.33
N PRO A 108 -0.10 -6.19 -31.43
CA PRO A 108 0.00 -5.12 -32.43
C PRO A 108 -0.15 -5.72 -33.85
N PRO A 109 -0.67 -4.96 -34.83
CA PRO A 109 -0.97 -5.51 -36.15
C PRO A 109 0.28 -6.14 -36.80
N PRO A 110 0.16 -7.30 -37.48
CA PRO A 110 1.31 -7.93 -38.11
C PRO A 110 1.88 -7.02 -39.21
N GLY A 111 3.15 -6.63 -39.05
CA GLY A 111 3.90 -5.92 -40.08
C GLY A 111 3.95 -6.74 -41.38
N ALA A 112 3.73 -6.07 -42.51
CA ALA A 112 3.89 -6.66 -43.83
C ALA A 112 5.30 -7.28 -44.00
N PRO A 113 5.48 -8.33 -44.81
CA PRO A 113 6.79 -8.95 -44.99
C PRO A 113 7.78 -7.94 -45.59
N ALA A 114 8.81 -7.61 -44.82
CA ALA A 114 9.87 -6.70 -45.23
C ALA A 114 10.67 -7.31 -46.40
N SER A 115 10.76 -6.57 -47.51
CA SER A 115 11.72 -6.90 -48.56
C SER A 115 13.15 -6.69 -48.03
N LYS A 116 14.01 -7.70 -48.21
CA LYS A 116 15.34 -7.78 -47.58
C LYS A 116 16.41 -6.78 -48.09
N ALA A 117 16.07 -5.80 -48.93
CA ALA A 117 17.05 -4.87 -49.49
C ALA A 117 16.90 -3.39 -49.05
N ALA A 118 15.84 -3.01 -48.35
CA ALA A 118 15.63 -1.63 -47.88
C ALA A 118 15.35 -1.50 -46.37
N ALA A 119 15.26 -2.63 -45.65
CA ALA A 119 14.74 -2.68 -44.29
C ALA A 119 15.46 -1.75 -43.30
N TRP A 120 16.79 -1.61 -43.35
CA TRP A 120 17.49 -0.69 -42.44
C TRP A 120 17.34 0.78 -42.84
N ARG A 121 17.26 1.09 -44.14
CA ARG A 121 17.01 2.47 -44.60
C ARG A 121 15.59 2.92 -44.30
N GLU A 122 14.61 2.03 -44.47
CA GLU A 122 13.22 2.30 -44.07
C GLU A 122 13.06 2.35 -42.54
N LEU A 123 13.82 1.55 -41.79
CA LEU A 123 13.85 1.61 -40.32
C LEU A 123 14.52 2.89 -39.80
N LEU A 124 15.57 3.38 -40.46
CA LEU A 124 16.26 4.62 -40.09
C LEU A 124 15.67 5.87 -40.75
N ALA A 125 14.84 5.74 -41.80
CA ALA A 125 14.22 6.86 -42.50
C ALA A 125 13.38 7.76 -41.58
N PRO A 126 12.60 7.24 -40.61
CA PRO A 126 11.93 8.06 -39.61
C PRO A 126 12.88 8.91 -38.77
N LEU A 127 14.09 8.43 -38.44
CA LEU A 127 15.08 9.20 -37.68
C LEU A 127 15.66 10.35 -38.51
N VAL A 128 15.86 10.13 -39.81
CA VAL A 128 16.33 11.17 -40.74
C VAL A 128 15.22 12.19 -41.07
N GLN A 129 13.96 11.74 -41.20
CA GLN A 129 12.81 12.63 -41.43
C GLN A 129 12.40 13.41 -40.17
N ALA A 130 12.55 12.83 -38.97
CA ALA A 130 12.33 13.54 -37.70
C ALA A 130 13.30 14.72 -37.50
N ALA A 131 14.46 14.71 -38.17
CA ALA A 131 15.42 15.81 -38.16
C ALA A 131 15.05 16.97 -39.12
N GLY A 132 13.94 16.87 -39.88
CA GLY A 132 13.63 17.75 -41.01
C GLY A 132 12.86 19.05 -40.71
N SER A 133 12.53 19.35 -39.45
CA SER A 133 11.88 20.64 -39.12
C SER A 133 12.94 21.67 -38.71
N LEU A 134 12.99 22.81 -39.40
CA LEU A 134 13.81 23.94 -38.96
C LEU A 134 13.32 24.33 -37.55
N PRO A 135 14.18 24.34 -36.52
CA PRO A 135 13.75 24.72 -35.19
C PRO A 135 13.17 26.13 -35.23
N SER A 136 12.00 26.31 -34.61
CA SER A 136 11.39 27.63 -34.49
C SER A 136 12.41 28.62 -33.91
N GLN A 137 12.55 29.78 -34.55
CA GLN A 137 13.37 30.89 -34.07
C GLN A 137 12.68 31.68 -32.94
N ASP A 138 11.50 31.25 -32.50
CA ASP A 138 10.78 31.93 -31.44
C ASP A 138 11.42 31.64 -30.07
N GLU A 139 11.69 32.71 -29.32
CA GLU A 139 12.20 32.66 -27.94
C GLU A 139 11.06 32.34 -26.96
N ILE A 140 11.35 31.54 -25.94
CA ILE A 140 10.40 31.17 -24.89
C ILE A 140 10.56 32.11 -23.68
N LEU A 141 9.44 32.57 -23.15
CA LEU A 141 9.31 33.24 -21.87
C LEU A 141 8.36 32.44 -20.98
N TYR A 142 8.74 32.28 -19.72
CA TYR A 142 7.89 31.66 -18.71
C TYR A 142 7.26 32.73 -17.84
N ALA A 143 5.93 32.75 -17.73
CA ALA A 143 5.23 33.70 -16.89
C ALA A 143 4.55 32.94 -15.74
N VAL A 144 4.88 33.31 -14.50
CA VAL A 144 4.28 32.71 -13.29
C VAL A 144 3.14 33.61 -12.84
N ASP A 145 1.93 33.08 -12.85
CA ASP A 145 0.76 33.83 -12.40
C ASP A 145 0.70 33.80 -10.86
N VAL A 146 1.31 34.79 -10.22
CA VAL A 146 1.48 34.83 -8.77
C VAL A 146 0.12 34.88 -8.06
N SER A 147 -0.80 35.71 -8.56
CA SER A 147 -2.14 35.83 -7.99
C SER A 147 -2.96 34.55 -8.14
N ALA A 148 -2.99 33.95 -9.34
CA ALA A 148 -3.69 32.69 -9.55
C ALA A 148 -3.07 31.56 -8.72
N SER A 149 -1.75 31.55 -8.58
CA SER A 149 -1.03 30.51 -7.83
C SER A 149 -1.38 30.55 -6.35
N LEU A 150 -1.32 31.72 -5.73
CA LEU A 150 -1.66 31.89 -4.31
C LEU A 150 -3.15 31.63 -4.04
N GLN A 151 -4.04 32.11 -4.92
CA GLN A 151 -5.49 31.92 -4.77
C GLN A 151 -5.91 30.45 -4.90
N ARG A 152 -5.28 29.72 -5.82
CA ARG A 152 -5.61 28.30 -6.09
C ARG A 152 -4.71 27.31 -5.35
N GLN A 153 -3.75 27.80 -4.56
CA GLN A 153 -2.78 26.99 -3.83
C GLN A 153 -2.09 25.94 -4.72
N ALA A 154 -1.60 26.38 -5.89
CA ALA A 154 -0.81 25.55 -6.81
C ALA A 154 0.00 26.44 -7.75
N LEU A 155 1.20 26.04 -8.16
CA LEU A 155 2.01 26.85 -9.07
C LEU A 155 1.41 26.85 -10.49
N HIS A 156 1.04 28.03 -10.98
CA HIS A 156 0.48 28.23 -12.32
C HIS A 156 1.49 28.92 -13.23
N VAL A 157 1.80 28.27 -14.35
CA VAL A 157 2.82 28.73 -15.30
C VAL A 157 2.21 28.84 -16.69
N ASP A 158 2.46 29.97 -17.34
CA ASP A 158 2.16 30.20 -18.74
C ASP A 158 3.46 30.15 -19.55
N VAL A 159 3.47 29.32 -20.59
CA VAL A 159 4.58 29.29 -21.53
C VAL A 159 4.24 30.16 -22.74
N LEU A 160 4.98 31.25 -22.89
CA LEU A 160 4.79 32.24 -23.94
C LEU A 160 5.96 32.18 -24.92
N THR A 161 5.70 32.57 -26.17
CA THR A 161 6.68 32.60 -27.24
C THR A 161 6.64 33.95 -27.96
N PHE A 162 7.80 34.44 -28.41
CA PHE A 162 7.91 35.70 -29.14
C PHE A 162 9.10 35.72 -30.11
N ARG A 163 9.14 36.74 -30.98
CA ARG A 163 10.31 37.06 -31.81
C ARG A 163 10.85 38.43 -31.43
N ARG A 164 12.17 38.59 -31.48
CA ARG A 164 12.78 39.92 -31.41
C ARG A 164 12.51 40.71 -32.67
N ARG A 165 12.27 42.00 -32.50
CA ARG A 165 12.25 42.97 -33.59
C ARG A 165 13.69 43.24 -34.06
N PRO A 166 13.91 43.84 -35.24
CA PRO A 166 15.24 44.18 -35.73
C PRO A 166 16.05 45.09 -34.80
N ASP A 167 15.37 45.90 -33.98
CA ASP A 167 15.97 46.76 -32.96
C ASP A 167 16.37 46.02 -31.66
N GLY A 168 16.19 44.69 -31.62
CA GLY A 168 16.48 43.84 -30.46
C GLY A 168 15.36 43.79 -29.41
N SER A 169 14.31 44.62 -29.54
CA SER A 169 13.19 44.67 -28.60
C SER A 169 12.28 43.44 -28.71
N ARG A 170 11.59 43.11 -27.61
CA ARG A 170 10.65 41.99 -27.54
C ARG A 170 9.40 42.27 -28.39
N GLY A 171 9.07 41.36 -29.29
CA GLY A 171 7.80 41.37 -30.04
C GLY A 171 6.60 40.93 -29.19
N THR A 172 5.44 40.77 -29.82
CA THR A 172 4.21 40.38 -29.12
C THR A 172 4.29 38.95 -28.57
N LEU A 173 3.96 38.79 -27.29
CA LEU A 173 3.87 37.49 -26.62
C LEU A 173 2.65 36.71 -27.11
N ARG A 174 2.82 35.41 -27.37
CA ARG A 174 1.74 34.49 -27.74
C ARG A 174 1.86 33.19 -26.95
N PRO A 175 0.74 32.51 -26.61
CA PRO A 175 0.82 31.19 -25.97
C PRO A 175 1.58 30.18 -26.84
N LEU A 176 2.48 29.41 -26.22
CA LEU A 176 3.18 28.34 -26.91
C LEU A 176 2.26 27.12 -27.06
N ARG A 177 2.12 26.65 -28.30
CA ARG A 177 1.53 25.33 -28.61
C ARG A 177 2.63 24.41 -29.08
N ILE A 178 2.82 23.28 -28.40
CA ILE A 178 3.94 22.36 -28.68
C ILE A 178 3.56 20.89 -28.43
N SER A 179 4.06 19.99 -29.26
CA SER A 179 3.95 18.53 -29.08
C SER A 179 5.20 17.93 -28.42
N ARG A 180 5.12 16.70 -27.91
CA ARG A 180 6.28 16.00 -27.30
C ARG A 180 7.45 15.84 -28.28
N SER A 181 7.18 15.56 -29.56
CA SER A 181 8.23 15.47 -30.59
C SER A 181 8.93 16.81 -30.82
N GLN A 182 8.19 17.92 -30.78
CA GLN A 182 8.76 19.26 -30.91
C GLN A 182 9.55 19.70 -29.67
N VAL A 183 9.16 19.25 -28.47
CA VAL A 183 9.96 19.45 -27.25
C VAL A 183 11.34 18.80 -27.41
N ALA A 184 11.40 17.55 -27.89
CA ALA A 184 12.67 16.84 -28.09
C ALA A 184 13.64 17.57 -29.06
N GLN A 185 13.11 18.40 -29.95
CA GLN A 185 13.89 19.19 -30.93
C GLN A 185 14.35 20.56 -30.39
N ARG A 186 13.95 20.97 -29.17
CA ARG A 186 14.40 22.24 -28.58
C ARG A 186 15.89 22.19 -28.28
N ARG A 187 16.59 23.30 -28.55
CA ARG A 187 18.05 23.41 -28.39
C ARG A 187 18.46 23.51 -26.92
N ASP A 188 17.77 24.36 -26.16
CA ASP A 188 18.05 24.56 -24.74
C ASP A 188 17.62 23.31 -23.93
N PRO A 189 18.55 22.63 -23.23
CA PRO A 189 18.23 21.48 -22.38
C PRO A 189 17.27 21.83 -21.24
N LEU A 190 17.29 23.05 -20.71
CA LEU A 190 16.36 23.49 -19.67
C LEU A 190 14.94 23.61 -20.23
N ASP A 191 14.79 24.19 -21.43
CA ASP A 191 13.47 24.24 -22.10
C ASP A 191 12.92 22.84 -22.33
N ARG A 192 13.77 21.88 -22.77
CA ARG A 192 13.35 20.48 -22.93
C ARG A 192 12.82 19.90 -21.63
N ALA A 193 13.57 20.04 -20.54
CA ALA A 193 13.20 19.49 -19.24
C ALA A 193 11.89 20.11 -18.70
N ILE A 194 11.79 21.44 -18.72
CA ILE A 194 10.63 22.18 -18.19
C ILE A 194 9.37 21.84 -18.99
N LEU A 195 9.43 21.86 -20.33
CA LEU A 195 8.27 21.55 -21.17
C LEU A 195 7.83 20.09 -21.03
N SER A 196 8.78 19.16 -20.87
CA SER A 196 8.45 17.76 -20.60
C SER A 196 7.70 17.58 -19.26
N LEU A 197 8.15 18.26 -18.21
CA LEU A 197 7.48 18.24 -16.90
C LEU A 197 6.10 18.87 -16.95
N LEU A 198 5.96 20.03 -17.60
CA LEU A 198 4.67 20.72 -17.75
C LEU A 198 3.67 19.88 -18.54
N LEU A 199 4.07 19.30 -19.67
CA LEU A 199 3.18 18.43 -20.46
C LEU A 199 2.78 17.17 -19.69
N GLY A 200 3.69 16.58 -18.91
CA GLY A 200 3.37 15.44 -18.06
C GLY A 200 2.41 15.80 -16.91
N ALA A 201 2.53 17.00 -16.36
CA ALA A 201 1.69 17.51 -15.28
C ALA A 201 0.24 17.83 -15.71
N GLN A 202 -0.02 18.09 -17.01
CA GLN A 202 -1.35 18.43 -17.52
C GLN A 202 -2.22 17.21 -17.89
N GLU A 203 -1.73 15.98 -17.79
CA GLU A 203 -2.42 14.83 -18.39
C GLU A 203 -3.45 14.16 -17.46
N ASP A 204 -4.67 14.00 -18.00
CA ASP A 204 -5.64 13.01 -17.52
C ASP A 204 -5.05 11.59 -17.79
N PRO A 205 -4.96 10.71 -16.78
CA PRO A 205 -4.44 9.34 -16.93
C PRO A 205 -5.05 8.57 -18.11
N TRP A 206 -6.30 8.89 -18.49
CA TRP A 206 -7.02 8.24 -19.58
C TRP A 206 -6.68 8.77 -20.98
N LEU A 207 -5.96 9.89 -21.12
CA LEU A 207 -5.60 10.51 -22.41
C LEU A 207 -4.11 10.37 -22.78
N SER A 208 -3.27 9.91 -21.85
CA SER A 208 -1.80 9.91 -21.96
C SER A 208 -1.24 8.97 -23.05
N TRP A 209 -1.94 7.88 -23.36
CA TRP A 209 -1.47 6.81 -24.25
C TRP A 209 -1.58 7.13 -25.76
N TYR A 210 -2.23 8.25 -26.13
CA TYR A 210 -2.47 8.62 -27.54
C TYR A 210 -1.92 9.98 -27.99
N SER A 211 -1.32 10.80 -27.10
CA SER A 211 -1.11 12.23 -27.39
C SER A 211 0.28 12.66 -27.89
N THR A 212 1.15 11.74 -28.32
CA THR A 212 2.56 12.09 -28.66
C THR A 212 2.71 13.07 -29.83
N GLN A 213 1.69 13.21 -30.69
CA GLN A 213 1.73 14.03 -31.90
C GLN A 213 0.87 15.31 -31.85
N ASN A 214 -0.06 15.45 -30.91
CA ASN A 214 -0.95 16.62 -30.86
C ASN A 214 -0.33 17.77 -30.06
N PRO A 215 -0.20 18.99 -30.63
CA PRO A 215 0.29 20.15 -29.89
C PRO A 215 -0.69 20.56 -28.77
N GLN A 216 -0.20 20.58 -27.53
CA GLN A 216 -0.95 21.04 -26.37
C GLN A 216 -0.73 22.53 -26.13
N ASN A 217 -1.73 23.21 -25.55
CA ASN A 217 -1.60 24.61 -25.13
C ASN A 217 -1.09 24.63 -23.68
N LEU A 218 0.04 25.28 -23.43
CA LEU A 218 0.63 25.40 -22.09
C LEU A 218 0.27 26.76 -21.44
N LEU A 219 -1.00 27.15 -21.60
CA LEU A 219 -1.57 28.31 -20.92
C LEU A 219 -2.25 27.84 -19.64
N GLN A 220 -1.92 28.47 -18.52
CA GLN A 220 -2.37 28.13 -17.16
C GLN A 220 -2.02 26.70 -16.76
N ALA A 221 -0.81 26.25 -17.11
CA ALA A 221 -0.36 24.93 -16.72
C ALA A 221 -0.27 24.88 -15.19
N ARG A 222 -1.13 24.07 -14.58
CA ARG A 222 -1.13 23.82 -13.13
C ARG A 222 -0.12 22.71 -12.83
N LEU A 223 0.81 22.98 -11.93
CA LEU A 223 1.77 21.98 -11.46
C LEU A 223 1.24 21.28 -10.19
N PRO A 224 1.40 19.95 -10.09
CA PRO A 224 1.33 19.24 -8.82
C PRO A 224 2.35 19.80 -7.82
N ASP A 225 2.00 19.78 -6.54
CA ASP A 225 2.81 20.36 -5.46
C ASP A 225 4.19 19.72 -5.37
N GLU A 226 4.29 18.41 -5.61
CA GLU A 226 5.53 17.64 -5.58
C GLU A 226 6.52 18.04 -6.68
N LEU A 227 6.03 18.64 -7.77
CA LEU A 227 6.86 19.11 -8.89
C LEU A 227 7.15 20.60 -8.83
N ALA A 228 6.41 21.36 -8.01
CA ALA A 228 6.41 22.81 -8.05
C ALA A 228 7.80 23.40 -7.76
N ALA A 229 8.49 22.96 -6.70
CA ALA A 229 9.81 23.47 -6.33
C ALA A 229 10.89 23.17 -7.40
N GLU A 230 10.92 21.94 -7.91
CA GLU A 230 11.87 21.53 -8.95
C GLU A 230 11.64 22.30 -10.26
N VAL A 231 10.38 22.46 -10.68
CA VAL A 231 10.05 23.25 -11.87
C VAL A 231 10.36 24.73 -11.64
N ALA A 232 10.02 25.29 -10.47
CA ALA A 232 10.35 26.67 -10.11
C ALA A 232 11.85 26.97 -10.17
N HIS A 233 12.69 26.08 -9.62
CA HIS A 233 14.14 26.20 -9.69
C HIS A 233 14.62 26.23 -11.14
N ARG A 234 14.18 25.28 -11.98
CA ARG A 234 14.53 25.23 -13.41
C ARG A 234 14.05 26.47 -14.17
N LEU A 235 12.85 26.94 -13.88
CA LEU A 235 12.27 28.14 -14.50
C LEU A 235 13.15 29.36 -14.22
N CYS A 236 13.51 29.60 -12.96
CA CYS A 236 14.35 30.74 -12.59
C CYS A 236 15.76 30.62 -13.18
N ALA A 237 16.34 29.41 -13.22
CA ALA A 237 17.64 29.14 -13.82
C ALA A 237 17.73 29.51 -15.32
N THR A 238 16.59 29.60 -16.02
CA THR A 238 16.57 30.07 -17.42
C THR A 238 16.88 31.56 -17.58
N GLY A 239 16.75 32.36 -16.51
CA GLY A 239 16.76 33.83 -16.57
C GLY A 239 15.59 34.43 -17.36
N ARG A 240 14.61 33.60 -17.75
CA ARG A 240 13.46 33.95 -18.62
C ARG A 240 12.12 33.69 -17.93
N CYS A 241 12.12 33.47 -16.61
CA CYS A 241 10.93 33.35 -15.79
C CYS A 241 10.57 34.72 -15.21
N TYR A 242 9.34 35.16 -15.39
CA TYR A 242 8.87 36.48 -14.96
C TYR A 242 7.56 36.36 -14.19
N PRO A 243 7.31 37.24 -13.20
CA PRO A 243 6.03 37.28 -12.52
C PRO A 243 4.95 37.84 -13.44
N ARG A 244 3.72 37.43 -13.20
CA ARG A 244 2.53 38.08 -13.73
C ARG A 244 1.57 38.35 -12.58
N LEU A 245 1.19 39.62 -12.43
CA LEU A 245 0.08 40.08 -11.60
C LEU A 245 -1.10 40.40 -12.52
N GLN A 246 -2.21 39.69 -12.36
CA GLN A 246 -3.51 39.89 -13.02
C GLN A 246 -3.51 40.67 -14.36
N GLY A 247 -3.70 39.97 -15.49
CA GLY A 247 -3.81 40.57 -16.82
C GLY A 247 -3.01 39.82 -17.88
N HIS A 248 -2.51 40.54 -18.89
CA HIS A 248 -1.63 39.99 -19.93
C HIS A 248 -0.19 40.49 -19.84
N GLU A 249 0.10 41.41 -18.92
CA GLU A 249 1.41 42.03 -18.80
C GLU A 249 2.33 41.21 -17.89
N VAL A 250 3.51 40.91 -18.42
CA VAL A 250 4.58 40.20 -17.72
C VAL A 250 5.48 41.25 -17.08
N GLY A 251 5.93 40.99 -15.84
CA GLY A 251 6.82 41.88 -15.11
C GLY A 251 8.11 42.23 -15.85
N GLU A 252 8.79 43.28 -15.40
CA GLU A 252 10.00 43.80 -16.06
C GLU A 252 11.26 43.02 -15.70
N GLN A 253 11.31 42.43 -14.50
CA GLN A 253 12.47 41.70 -13.99
C GLN A 253 12.17 40.21 -13.89
N PRO A 254 13.14 39.34 -14.23
CA PRO A 254 12.97 37.91 -14.05
C PRO A 254 12.95 37.55 -12.56
N MET A 255 12.20 36.51 -12.22
CA MET A 255 12.18 35.94 -10.89
C MET A 255 13.49 35.23 -10.58
N ILE A 256 13.93 35.35 -9.34
CA ILE A 256 15.14 34.76 -8.81
C ILE A 256 14.75 33.58 -7.92
N TRP A 257 15.40 32.44 -8.14
CA TRP A 257 15.37 31.36 -7.19
C TRP A 257 16.37 31.68 -6.08
N GLU A 258 15.90 31.69 -4.84
CA GLU A 258 16.78 31.93 -3.70
C GLU A 258 17.46 30.62 -3.29
N ASP A 259 18.72 30.49 -3.71
CA ASP A 259 19.60 29.41 -3.27
C ASP A 259 20.08 29.70 -1.84
N GLY A 260 19.76 28.80 -0.91
CA GLY A 260 20.10 28.94 0.51
C GLY A 260 19.49 27.82 1.35
N PRO A 261 19.82 27.76 2.66
CA PRO A 261 19.07 26.90 3.58
C PRO A 261 17.58 27.27 3.50
N PRO A 262 16.67 26.29 3.39
CA PRO A 262 15.25 26.59 3.24
C PRO A 262 14.71 27.23 4.51
N TRP A 263 13.64 28.03 4.36
CA TRP A 263 12.85 28.43 5.51
C TRP A 263 12.21 27.18 6.12
N GLU A 264 12.27 27.01 7.43
CA GLU A 264 11.67 25.87 8.12
C GLU A 264 10.31 26.24 8.70
N LEU A 265 9.31 25.35 8.56
CA LEU A 265 8.03 25.47 9.25
C LEU A 265 8.14 24.99 10.71
N TRP A 266 7.77 25.88 11.63
CA TRP A 266 7.66 25.62 13.06
C TRP A 266 6.23 25.87 13.57
N LEU A 267 5.79 25.11 14.56
CA LEU A 267 4.62 25.46 15.38
C LEU A 267 5.13 26.03 16.70
N ALA A 268 5.00 27.34 16.84
CA ALA A 268 5.35 28.03 18.06
C ALA A 268 4.13 28.14 18.99
N VAL A 269 4.28 27.68 20.23
CA VAL A 269 3.27 27.80 21.27
C VAL A 269 3.72 28.86 22.25
N HIS A 270 2.93 29.92 22.37
CA HIS A 270 3.22 31.06 23.23
C HIS A 270 2.29 31.05 24.44
N GLU A 271 2.84 31.30 25.63
CA GLU A 271 2.04 31.41 26.85
C GLU A 271 1.30 32.75 26.89
N ARG A 272 0.02 32.71 27.28
CA ARG A 272 -0.82 33.89 27.43
C ARG A 272 -0.89 34.33 28.90
N THR A 273 -1.21 35.60 29.11
CA THR A 273 -1.30 36.20 30.46
C THR A 273 -2.38 35.57 31.35
N ASP A 274 -3.40 34.96 30.77
CA ASP A 274 -4.46 34.23 31.47
C ASP A 274 -4.08 32.79 31.84
N GLY A 275 -2.82 32.40 31.62
CA GLY A 275 -2.36 31.03 31.79
C GLY A 275 -2.85 30.09 30.69
N GLY A 276 -3.47 30.58 29.62
CA GLY A 276 -3.70 29.80 28.39
C GLY A 276 -2.45 29.74 27.51
N CYS A 277 -2.55 29.14 26.33
CA CYS A 277 -1.53 29.27 25.28
C CYS A 277 -2.16 29.55 23.92
N GLU A 278 -1.34 30.02 22.99
CA GLU A 278 -1.70 30.27 21.59
C GLU A 278 -0.67 29.62 20.68
N MET A 279 -1.13 28.88 19.67
CA MET A 279 -0.26 28.26 18.68
C MET A 279 -0.27 29.06 17.39
N ILE A 280 0.93 29.38 16.89
CA ILE A 280 1.16 30.15 15.67
C ILE A 280 2.12 29.37 14.76
N PRO A 281 1.80 29.18 13.47
CA PRO A 281 2.76 28.64 12.53
C PRO A 281 3.78 29.73 12.17
N GLU A 282 5.06 29.45 12.38
CA GLU A 282 6.16 30.36 12.05
C GLU A 282 7.00 29.77 10.93
N LEU A 283 7.42 30.60 9.97
CA LEU A 283 8.55 30.29 9.11
C LEU A 283 9.81 30.90 9.73
N ARG A 284 10.85 30.07 9.85
CA ARG A 284 12.13 30.46 10.45
C ARG A 284 13.26 30.29 9.44
N HIS A 285 14.11 31.30 9.36
CA HIS A 285 15.35 31.28 8.59
C HIS A 285 16.39 32.09 9.36
N ASP A 286 17.49 31.44 9.76
CA ASP A 286 18.45 31.99 10.72
C ASP A 286 17.74 32.51 11.99
N ASP A 287 17.98 33.78 12.37
CA ASP A 287 17.36 34.44 13.51
C ASP A 287 15.99 35.08 13.17
N VAL A 288 15.57 35.04 11.91
CA VAL A 288 14.33 35.66 11.46
C VAL A 288 13.16 34.70 11.66
N ARG A 289 12.15 35.16 12.39
CA ARG A 289 10.88 34.46 12.61
C ARG A 289 9.73 35.28 12.05
N ARG A 290 8.88 34.67 11.25
CA ARG A 290 7.70 35.32 10.65
C ARG A 290 6.48 34.43 10.78
N ASP A 291 5.33 35.05 10.99
CA ASP A 291 4.06 34.34 10.94
C ASP A 291 3.79 33.81 9.53
N ALA A 292 3.68 32.49 9.38
CA ALA A 292 3.48 31.86 8.09
C ALA A 292 2.15 32.27 7.44
N ARG A 293 1.15 32.67 8.24
CA ARG A 293 -0.19 33.09 7.77
C ARG A 293 -0.14 34.38 6.97
N GLU A 294 0.84 35.24 7.25
CA GLU A 294 1.00 36.56 6.60
C GLU A 294 1.85 36.49 5.32
N LEU A 295 2.50 35.34 5.08
CA LEU A 295 3.40 35.16 3.96
C LEU A 295 2.70 34.58 2.72
N PRO A 296 3.10 34.98 1.50
CA PRO A 296 2.55 34.47 0.25
C PRO A 296 3.12 33.08 -0.05
N LEU A 297 2.59 32.08 0.67
CA LEU A 297 3.03 30.69 0.62
C LEU A 297 2.09 29.84 -0.24
N LEU A 298 2.68 28.99 -1.06
CA LEU A 298 2.01 27.82 -1.62
C LEU A 298 2.19 26.68 -0.62
N ASP A 299 1.18 26.46 0.23
CA ASP A 299 1.29 25.63 1.43
C ASP A 299 1.71 24.19 1.08
N GLY A 300 1.00 23.54 0.13
CA GLY A 300 1.28 22.17 -0.29
C GLY A 300 2.62 22.01 -1.03
N ALA A 301 3.01 23.00 -1.82
CA ALA A 301 4.25 23.02 -2.58
C ALA A 301 5.49 23.38 -1.75
N GLY A 302 5.32 23.89 -0.52
CA GLY A 302 6.43 24.38 0.30
C GLY A 302 7.23 25.49 -0.40
N LEU A 303 6.54 26.48 -0.98
CA LEU A 303 7.19 27.53 -1.78
C LEU A 303 6.65 28.92 -1.44
N LEU A 304 7.52 29.80 -0.94
CA LEU A 304 7.22 31.23 -0.84
C LEU A 304 7.30 31.85 -2.23
N LEU A 305 6.21 32.49 -2.64
CA LEU A 305 6.05 33.04 -3.96
C LEU A 305 5.80 34.55 -3.88
N THR A 306 6.84 35.32 -4.15
CA THR A 306 6.77 36.79 -4.26
C THR A 306 6.80 37.21 -5.73
N LEU A 307 6.92 38.52 -6.00
CA LEU A 307 7.02 39.01 -7.37
C LEU A 307 8.42 38.84 -7.96
N ASP A 308 9.45 38.94 -7.12
CA ASP A 308 10.84 38.89 -7.55
C ASP A 308 11.51 37.55 -7.19
N ARG A 309 10.96 36.79 -6.23
CA ARG A 309 11.62 35.60 -5.69
C ARG A 309 10.69 34.40 -5.53
N MET A 310 11.29 33.23 -5.73
CA MET A 310 10.78 31.94 -5.30
C MET A 310 11.74 31.36 -4.27
N VAL A 311 11.23 31.05 -3.08
CA VAL A 311 12.06 30.57 -1.96
C VAL A 311 11.50 29.23 -1.45
N PRO A 312 12.32 28.17 -1.41
CA PRO A 312 11.88 26.88 -0.88
C PRO A 312 11.63 26.96 0.63
N VAL A 313 10.59 26.25 1.07
CA VAL A 313 10.21 26.08 2.48
C VAL A 313 10.20 24.60 2.81
N ASP A 314 11.00 24.21 3.79
CA ASP A 314 10.94 22.87 4.36
C ASP A 314 9.77 22.81 5.35
N THR A 315 8.73 22.08 4.95
CA THR A 315 7.57 21.82 5.80
C THR A 315 7.70 20.51 6.57
N ALA A 316 8.75 19.71 6.37
CA ALA A 316 8.90 18.35 6.89
C ALA A 316 7.66 17.46 6.63
N GLY A 317 6.99 17.65 5.49
CA GLY A 317 5.75 16.96 5.12
C GLY A 317 4.50 17.47 5.84
N ALA A 318 4.62 18.51 6.65
CA ALA A 318 3.58 19.04 7.53
C ALA A 318 2.82 20.24 6.92
N ALA A 319 2.85 20.38 5.59
CA ALA A 319 2.15 21.45 4.86
C ALA A 319 0.65 21.56 5.21
N ALA A 320 -0.01 20.45 5.52
CA ALA A 320 -1.43 20.39 5.87
C ALA A 320 -1.81 21.22 7.13
N TRP A 321 -0.84 21.57 7.98
CA TRP A 321 -1.08 22.43 9.15
C TRP A 321 -1.39 23.87 8.79
N LEU A 322 -0.80 24.39 7.72
CA LEU A 322 -0.93 25.79 7.30
C LEU A 322 -2.37 26.17 6.94
N PRO A 323 -3.10 25.47 6.04
CA PRO A 323 -4.48 25.82 5.73
C PRO A 323 -5.41 25.66 6.94
N LEU A 324 -5.13 24.69 7.83
CA LEU A 324 -5.88 24.51 9.07
C LEU A 324 -5.74 25.73 9.99
N LEU A 325 -4.51 26.19 10.22
CA LEU A 325 -4.22 27.31 11.11
C LEU A 325 -4.60 28.67 10.50
N ARG A 326 -4.41 28.86 9.19
CA ARG A 326 -4.92 30.03 8.46
C ARG A 326 -6.44 30.16 8.63
N ARG A 327 -7.17 29.05 8.49
CA ARG A 327 -8.64 29.03 8.67
C ARG A 327 -9.07 29.29 10.11
N ALA A 328 -8.32 28.74 11.08
CA ALA A 328 -8.60 28.95 12.49
C ALA A 328 -8.34 30.41 12.94
N GLY A 329 -7.51 31.15 12.21
CA GLY A 329 -7.00 32.43 12.68
C GLY A 329 -6.03 32.15 13.83
N SER A 330 -6.44 32.35 15.07
CA SER A 330 -5.66 32.02 16.27
C SER A 330 -6.14 30.74 16.96
N LEU A 331 -5.28 29.73 17.10
CA LEU A 331 -5.59 28.56 17.92
C LEU A 331 -5.24 28.85 19.39
N ARG A 332 -6.25 29.14 20.20
CA ARG A 332 -6.10 29.47 21.63
C ARG A 332 -6.60 28.32 22.49
N VAL A 333 -5.79 27.93 23.46
CA VAL A 333 -6.04 26.80 24.37
C VAL A 333 -6.11 27.33 25.80
N PRO A 334 -7.21 27.06 26.54
CA PRO A 334 -7.33 27.41 27.96
C PRO A 334 -6.28 26.71 28.84
N ALA A 335 -5.97 27.29 30.01
CA ALA A 335 -4.99 26.76 30.95
C ALA A 335 -5.24 25.28 31.34
N GLY A 336 -6.50 24.93 31.61
CA GLY A 336 -6.90 23.58 32.03
C GLY A 336 -6.86 22.52 30.94
N GLU A 337 -6.75 22.91 29.66
CA GLU A 337 -6.78 21.99 28.51
C GLU A 337 -5.39 21.78 27.89
N ARG A 338 -4.33 22.34 28.49
CA ARG A 338 -2.96 22.29 27.93
C ARG A 338 -2.45 20.86 27.68
N GLU A 339 -2.72 19.94 28.59
CA GLU A 339 -2.28 18.53 28.47
C GLU A 339 -3.07 17.77 27.41
N ASP A 340 -4.38 18.02 27.30
CA ASP A 340 -5.23 17.43 26.27
C ASP A 340 -4.87 17.96 24.87
N PHE A 341 -4.57 19.25 24.78
CA PHE A 341 -4.05 19.87 23.57
C PHE A 341 -2.70 19.26 23.17
N LEU A 342 -1.76 19.10 24.11
CA LEU A 342 -0.45 18.51 23.84
C LEU A 342 -0.57 17.05 23.40
N GLU A 343 -1.44 16.26 24.02
CA GLU A 343 -1.74 14.89 23.59
C GLU A 343 -2.24 14.85 22.13
N MET A 344 -3.21 15.70 21.79
CA MET A 344 -3.78 15.75 20.45
C MET A 344 -2.76 16.24 19.41
N LEU A 345 -1.94 17.24 19.76
CA LEU A 345 -0.87 17.77 18.92
C LEU A 345 0.17 16.69 18.61
N LEU A 346 0.64 15.96 19.63
CA LEU A 346 1.65 14.92 19.49
C LEU A 346 1.11 13.64 18.82
N ALA A 347 -0.20 13.42 18.85
CA ALA A 347 -0.84 12.32 18.12
C ALA A 347 -0.86 12.52 16.60
N ALA A 348 -0.55 13.72 16.10
CA ALA A 348 -0.51 13.99 14.67
C ALA A 348 0.49 13.08 13.93
N PRO A 349 0.11 12.51 12.77
CA PRO A 349 0.99 11.64 11.98
C PRO A 349 2.28 12.34 11.52
N VAL A 350 2.14 13.60 11.11
CA VAL A 350 3.25 14.45 10.66
C VAL A 350 3.18 15.74 11.44
N LEU A 351 4.25 16.05 12.16
CA LEU A 351 4.35 17.20 13.05
C LEU A 351 5.55 18.05 12.64
N PRO A 352 5.38 19.36 12.36
CA PRO A 352 6.52 20.25 12.15
C PRO A 352 7.33 20.38 13.44
N ARG A 353 8.47 21.07 13.37
CA ARG A 353 9.24 21.39 14.57
C ARG A 353 8.38 22.18 15.56
N LEU A 354 8.48 21.84 16.84
CA LEU A 354 7.73 22.50 17.90
C LEU A 354 8.63 23.45 18.69
N ASP A 355 8.12 24.65 18.96
CA ASP A 355 8.69 25.55 19.97
C ASP A 355 7.68 25.67 21.11
N LEU A 356 7.96 25.00 22.24
CA LEU A 356 7.06 24.90 23.38
C LEU A 356 7.56 25.73 24.57
N PRO A 357 6.65 26.37 25.33
CA PRO A 357 7.02 27.06 26.55
C PRO A 357 7.50 26.04 27.59
N ALA A 358 8.33 26.48 28.54
CA ALA A 358 8.94 25.60 29.54
C ALA A 358 7.92 24.73 30.30
N ALA A 359 6.72 25.28 30.57
CA ALA A 359 5.64 24.59 31.28
C ALA A 359 5.04 23.39 30.52
N MET A 360 5.22 23.32 29.19
CA MET A 360 4.67 22.29 28.30
C MET A 360 5.75 21.37 27.72
N ARG A 361 6.98 21.46 28.22
CA ARG A 361 8.04 20.54 27.80
C ARG A 361 7.73 19.12 28.28
N PHE A 362 8.05 18.16 27.43
CA PHE A 362 7.91 16.73 27.67
C PHE A 362 9.22 16.03 27.29
N GLU A 363 9.41 14.81 27.79
CA GLU A 363 10.53 13.96 27.42
C GLU A 363 10.12 13.04 26.26
N GLU A 364 10.85 13.07 25.14
CA GLU A 364 10.66 12.10 24.06
C GLU A 364 11.49 10.85 24.35
N VAL A 365 10.83 9.69 24.42
CA VAL A 365 11.44 8.41 24.80
C VAL A 365 11.13 7.36 23.74
N THR A 366 12.17 6.66 23.28
CA THR A 366 12.04 5.47 22.43
C THR A 366 12.10 4.23 23.32
N VAL A 367 11.06 3.41 23.27
CA VAL A 367 10.98 2.13 23.99
C VAL A 367 10.69 1.02 22.98
N ALA A 368 11.33 -0.14 23.16
CA ALA A 368 11.05 -1.30 22.31
C ALA A 368 9.58 -1.75 22.51
N PRO A 369 8.77 -1.82 21.44
CA PRO A 369 7.38 -2.22 21.56
C PRO A 369 7.26 -3.70 21.91
N GLN A 370 6.34 -4.04 22.82
CA GLN A 370 5.89 -5.43 22.94
C GLN A 370 4.75 -5.67 21.95
N PRO A 371 4.93 -6.55 20.95
CA PRO A 371 3.89 -6.82 19.97
C PRO A 371 2.75 -7.64 20.59
N ARG A 372 1.51 -7.32 20.20
CA ARG A 372 0.28 -7.93 20.70
C ARG A 372 -0.59 -8.41 19.53
N LEU A 373 -1.13 -9.61 19.66
CA LEU A 373 -2.03 -10.24 18.69
C LEU A 373 -3.38 -10.54 19.35
N ARG A 374 -4.45 -9.87 18.91
CA ARG A 374 -5.83 -10.13 19.36
C ARG A 374 -6.56 -10.98 18.33
N LEU A 375 -6.82 -12.24 18.67
CA LEU A 375 -7.55 -13.19 17.85
C LEU A 375 -9.06 -12.96 17.96
N VAL A 376 -9.70 -12.81 16.80
CA VAL A 376 -11.13 -12.62 16.64
C VAL A 376 -11.71 -13.90 16.00
N PRO A 377 -12.67 -14.58 16.67
CA PRO A 377 -13.26 -15.78 16.13
C PRO A 377 -14.03 -15.47 14.84
N PRO A 378 -14.07 -16.41 13.89
CA PRO A 378 -14.89 -16.23 12.70
C PRO A 378 -16.38 -16.19 13.09
N PRO A 379 -17.23 -15.46 12.35
CA PRO A 379 -18.66 -15.36 12.64
C PRO A 379 -19.44 -16.69 12.46
N GLY A 380 -18.78 -17.80 12.09
CA GLY A 380 -19.39 -19.12 11.94
C GLY A 380 -18.41 -20.20 11.44
N LEU A 381 -18.95 -21.35 11.00
CA LEU A 381 -18.17 -22.43 10.37
C LEU A 381 -17.52 -21.96 9.07
N PRO A 382 -16.24 -22.27 8.80
CA PRO A 382 -15.55 -21.75 7.62
C PRO A 382 -16.14 -22.32 6.33
N ARG A 383 -16.76 -21.48 5.50
CA ARG A 383 -17.24 -21.84 4.16
C ARG A 383 -16.34 -21.27 3.06
N SER A 384 -15.54 -20.26 3.39
CA SER A 384 -14.59 -19.57 2.52
C SER A 384 -13.34 -19.12 3.28
N ALA A 385 -12.29 -18.72 2.56
CA ALA A 385 -11.10 -18.09 3.14
C ALA A 385 -11.44 -16.79 3.92
N SER A 386 -12.57 -16.15 3.61
CA SER A 386 -13.14 -15.00 4.34
C SER A 386 -13.67 -15.35 5.74
N ASP A 387 -13.79 -16.63 6.07
CA ASP A 387 -14.33 -17.14 7.33
C ASP A 387 -13.22 -17.72 8.22
N TRP A 388 -11.96 -17.47 7.87
CA TRP A 388 -10.83 -17.86 8.71
C TRP A 388 -10.70 -16.95 9.94
N PRO A 389 -10.13 -17.43 11.06
CA PRO A 389 -9.82 -16.61 12.22
C PRO A 389 -9.14 -15.31 11.81
N ALA A 390 -9.66 -14.19 12.31
CA ALA A 390 -9.07 -12.88 12.12
C ALA A 390 -8.18 -12.54 13.31
N ALA A 391 -7.20 -11.67 13.08
CA ALA A 391 -6.33 -11.16 14.11
C ALA A 391 -6.12 -9.67 13.91
N LYS A 392 -6.11 -8.93 15.01
CA LYS A 392 -5.71 -7.53 15.08
C LYS A 392 -4.34 -7.45 15.71
N VAL A 393 -3.51 -6.55 15.19
CA VAL A 393 -2.14 -6.35 15.67
C VAL A 393 -2.07 -5.00 16.36
N SER A 394 -1.51 -4.98 17.56
CA SER A 394 -1.21 -3.77 18.30
C SER A 394 0.15 -3.89 18.97
N TYR A 395 0.67 -2.78 19.48
CA TYR A 395 1.96 -2.69 20.13
C TYR A 395 1.77 -2.01 21.49
N LEU A 396 2.37 -2.58 22.51
CA LEU A 396 2.37 -2.04 23.86
C LEU A 396 3.66 -1.25 24.07
N TYR A 397 3.53 0.04 24.35
CA TYR A 397 4.62 0.93 24.75
C TYR A 397 4.42 1.30 26.22
N ASP A 398 5.25 0.78 27.13
CA ASP A 398 5.06 0.89 28.58
C ASP A 398 3.61 0.57 29.03
N GLY A 399 3.02 -0.47 28.42
CA GLY A 399 1.66 -0.92 28.71
C GLY A 399 0.55 -0.18 27.96
N ILE A 400 0.84 0.92 27.26
CA ILE A 400 -0.15 1.65 26.46
C ILE A 400 -0.29 1.02 25.07
N GLU A 401 -1.51 0.61 24.71
CA GLU A 401 -1.80 -0.06 23.44
C GLU A 401 -1.91 0.93 22.27
N VAL A 402 -1.21 0.62 21.18
CA VAL A 402 -1.27 1.31 19.89
C VAL A 402 -1.63 0.30 18.80
N ALA A 403 -2.76 0.48 18.13
CA ALA A 403 -3.11 -0.34 16.98
C ALA A 403 -2.05 -0.18 15.87
N ALA A 404 -1.70 -1.27 15.18
CA ALA A 404 -0.66 -1.24 14.16
C ALA A 404 -0.96 -0.23 13.03
N GLY A 405 -2.24 -0.17 12.62
CA GLY A 405 -2.73 0.77 11.62
C GLY A 405 -2.95 2.20 12.10
N ALA A 406 -2.65 2.53 13.37
CA ALA A 406 -2.82 3.89 13.86
C ALA A 406 -1.90 4.87 13.10
N GLY A 407 -2.43 6.01 12.67
CA GLY A 407 -1.66 7.04 11.96
C GLY A 407 -0.71 7.84 12.88
N ARG A 408 -0.88 7.76 14.21
CA ARG A 408 -0.11 8.55 15.17
C ARG A 408 1.37 8.16 15.23
N ARG A 409 2.24 9.13 15.46
CA ARG A 409 3.71 8.95 15.59
C ARG A 409 4.16 8.38 16.94
N GLY A 410 3.32 8.51 17.96
CA GLY A 410 3.63 8.09 19.34
C GLY A 410 2.41 8.18 20.25
N VAL A 411 2.65 8.03 21.55
CA VAL A 411 1.66 8.17 22.61
C VAL A 411 2.19 9.12 23.68
N TYR A 412 1.37 10.08 24.09
CA TYR A 412 1.72 10.98 25.19
C TYR A 412 1.18 10.45 26.51
N ALA A 413 2.08 9.99 27.39
CA ALA A 413 1.78 9.59 28.76
C ALA A 413 1.73 10.83 29.65
N LYS A 414 0.52 11.36 29.88
CA LYS A 414 0.28 12.62 30.60
C LYS A 414 0.83 12.64 32.02
N GLU A 415 0.73 11.52 32.74
CA GLU A 415 1.13 11.41 34.15
C GLU A 415 2.62 11.71 34.35
N ASP A 416 3.47 11.19 33.47
CA ASP A 416 4.92 11.37 33.52
C ASP A 416 5.43 12.42 32.52
N ARG A 417 4.54 13.05 31.75
CA ARG A 417 4.87 13.95 30.62
C ARG A 417 5.93 13.37 29.68
N ARG A 418 5.73 12.10 29.31
CA ARG A 418 6.60 11.36 28.39
C ARG A 418 5.89 11.13 27.07
N PHE A 419 6.56 11.41 25.97
CA PHE A 419 6.11 11.04 24.64
C PHE A 419 6.83 9.76 24.20
N LEU A 420 6.09 8.66 24.16
CA LEU A 420 6.57 7.35 23.73
C LEU A 420 6.54 7.33 22.20
N LEU A 421 7.72 7.48 21.58
CA LEU A 421 7.85 7.45 20.13
C LEU A 421 7.70 6.01 19.63
N ARG A 422 6.93 5.83 18.55
CA ARG A 422 6.79 4.51 17.93
C ARG A 422 8.05 4.10 17.20
N ASP A 423 8.54 2.91 17.50
CA ASP A 423 9.60 2.27 16.76
C ASP A 423 9.02 1.56 15.52
N ARG A 424 8.91 2.31 14.42
CA ARG A 424 8.34 1.80 13.17
C ARG A 424 9.13 0.62 12.60
N GLU A 425 10.43 0.57 12.82
CA GLU A 425 11.26 -0.52 12.32
C GLU A 425 10.95 -1.83 13.06
N ALA A 426 10.88 -1.78 14.41
CA ALA A 426 10.48 -2.94 15.20
C ALA A 426 9.04 -3.38 14.89
N GLU A 427 8.12 -2.43 14.68
CA GLU A 427 6.74 -2.72 14.28
C GLU A 427 6.66 -3.45 12.93
N ASP A 428 7.41 -2.98 11.93
CA ASP A 428 7.47 -3.59 10.58
C ASP A 428 8.10 -4.99 10.62
N GLN A 429 9.15 -5.19 11.43
CA GLN A 429 9.74 -6.51 11.66
C GLN A 429 8.74 -7.49 12.29
N ALA A 430 7.93 -7.04 13.24
CA ALA A 430 6.88 -7.84 13.86
C ALA A 430 5.77 -8.23 12.84
N LEU A 431 5.37 -7.31 11.96
CA LEU A 431 4.42 -7.61 10.87
C LEU A 431 5.02 -8.60 9.85
N ALA A 432 6.29 -8.41 9.48
CA ALA A 432 7.00 -9.33 8.62
C ALA A 432 7.07 -10.74 9.25
N ARG A 433 7.27 -10.82 10.57
CA ARG A 433 7.25 -12.09 11.30
C ARG A 433 5.89 -12.80 11.17
N LEU A 434 4.77 -12.09 11.35
CA LEU A 434 3.43 -12.64 11.14
C LEU A 434 3.24 -13.17 9.70
N ALA A 435 3.76 -12.47 8.69
CA ALA A 435 3.70 -12.94 7.31
C ALA A 435 4.43 -14.28 7.10
N THR A 436 5.59 -14.48 7.76
CA THR A 436 6.31 -15.77 7.71
C THR A 436 5.49 -16.93 8.30
N LEU A 437 4.71 -16.65 9.35
CA LEU A 437 3.76 -17.57 9.99
C LEU A 437 2.44 -17.72 9.23
N LYS A 438 2.37 -17.15 8.02
CA LYS A 438 1.25 -17.31 7.07
C LYS A 438 -0.02 -16.57 7.47
N PHE A 439 0.11 -15.54 8.31
CA PHE A 439 -0.91 -14.49 8.38
C PHE A 439 -0.94 -13.72 7.06
N ARG A 440 -2.15 -13.40 6.57
CA ARG A 440 -2.38 -12.67 5.33
C ARG A 440 -3.28 -11.47 5.59
N ALA A 441 -3.14 -10.42 4.81
CA ALA A 441 -4.06 -9.29 4.86
C ALA A 441 -5.52 -9.76 4.68
N GLY A 442 -6.38 -9.35 5.59
CA GLY A 442 -7.82 -9.52 5.54
C GLY A 442 -8.50 -8.18 5.24
N ALA A 443 -9.81 -8.23 5.01
CA ALA A 443 -10.61 -7.01 4.95
C ALA A 443 -10.53 -6.24 6.27
N ALA A 444 -10.61 -4.91 6.20
CA ALA A 444 -10.79 -4.11 7.39
C ALA A 444 -12.09 -4.50 8.11
N ASP A 445 -12.13 -4.34 9.43
CA ASP A 445 -13.33 -4.61 10.20
C ASP A 445 -14.36 -3.47 10.11
N ALA A 446 -15.46 -3.58 10.87
CA ALA A 446 -16.51 -2.55 10.88
C ALA A 446 -16.03 -1.17 11.38
N SER A 447 -14.91 -1.11 12.11
CA SER A 447 -14.28 0.14 12.55
C SER A 447 -13.25 0.69 11.54
N GLY A 448 -13.02 -0.02 10.42
CA GLY A 448 -12.01 0.33 9.43
C GLY A 448 -10.59 -0.12 9.81
N GLU A 449 -10.43 -0.90 10.88
CA GLU A 449 -9.13 -1.38 11.32
C GLU A 449 -8.68 -2.57 10.45
N ALA A 450 -7.45 -2.51 9.93
CA ALA A 450 -6.88 -3.59 9.13
C ALA A 450 -6.77 -4.89 9.93
N THR A 451 -7.20 -6.00 9.34
CA THR A 451 -7.11 -7.33 9.99
C THR A 451 -6.15 -8.24 9.24
N LEU A 452 -5.61 -9.23 9.96
CA LEU A 452 -4.89 -10.35 9.40
C LEU A 452 -5.72 -11.63 9.52
N ARG A 453 -5.49 -12.59 8.63
CA ARG A 453 -6.19 -13.88 8.57
C ARG A 453 -5.19 -15.03 8.55
N ILE A 454 -5.50 -16.11 9.26
CA ILE A 454 -4.68 -17.33 9.31
C ILE A 454 -5.57 -18.56 9.20
N ALA A 455 -5.09 -19.60 8.49
CA ALA A 455 -5.80 -20.87 8.42
C ALA A 455 -5.96 -21.48 9.82
N PRO A 456 -7.14 -22.00 10.20
CA PRO A 456 -7.37 -22.57 11.53
C PRO A 456 -6.32 -23.60 11.95
N SER A 457 -5.90 -24.46 11.03
CA SER A 457 -4.90 -25.50 11.27
C SER A 457 -3.48 -24.98 11.56
N ARG A 458 -3.18 -23.72 11.21
CA ARG A 458 -1.88 -23.09 11.46
C ARG A 458 -1.86 -22.22 12.71
N LEU A 459 -3.04 -21.89 13.25
CA LEU A 459 -3.16 -21.00 14.39
C LEU A 459 -2.44 -21.53 15.63
N PRO A 460 -2.57 -22.80 16.05
CA PRO A 460 -1.89 -23.29 17.26
C PRO A 460 -0.37 -23.18 17.19
N ALA A 461 0.23 -23.63 16.06
CA ALA A 461 1.68 -23.54 15.85
C ALA A 461 2.17 -22.08 15.82
N ALA A 462 1.40 -21.18 15.20
CA ALA A 462 1.74 -19.75 15.16
C ALA A 462 1.68 -19.12 16.55
N VAL A 463 0.61 -19.37 17.32
CA VAL A 463 0.45 -18.88 18.70
C VAL A 463 1.61 -19.35 19.59
N ARG A 464 2.00 -20.64 19.52
CA ARG A 464 3.16 -21.17 20.24
C ARG A 464 4.44 -20.40 19.93
N THR A 465 4.71 -20.19 18.64
CA THR A 465 5.91 -19.50 18.16
C THR A 465 5.95 -18.06 18.66
N LEU A 466 4.84 -17.33 18.53
CA LEU A 466 4.74 -15.94 18.92
C LEU A 466 4.87 -15.75 20.45
N LEU A 467 4.25 -16.61 21.26
CA LEU A 467 4.41 -16.58 22.71
C LEU A 467 5.87 -16.82 23.14
N ALA A 468 6.59 -17.73 22.45
CA ALA A 468 8.01 -17.97 22.71
C ALA A 468 8.89 -16.76 22.35
N GLU A 469 8.46 -15.97 21.36
CA GLU A 469 9.09 -14.72 20.92
C GLU A 469 8.68 -13.49 21.75
N GLY A 470 7.90 -13.67 22.83
CA GLY A 470 7.52 -12.59 23.74
C GLY A 470 6.29 -11.79 23.33
N TRP A 471 5.52 -12.27 22.34
CA TRP A 471 4.26 -11.64 21.95
C TRP A 471 3.20 -11.82 23.03
N SER A 472 2.39 -10.78 23.24
CA SER A 472 1.15 -10.88 24.01
C SER A 472 0.03 -11.37 23.10
N ILE A 473 -0.67 -12.46 23.48
CA ILE A 473 -1.77 -13.00 22.67
C ILE A 473 -3.06 -13.00 23.48
N GLU A 474 -4.11 -12.45 22.87
CA GLU A 474 -5.45 -12.37 23.46
C GLU A 474 -6.48 -13.00 22.52
N ALA A 475 -7.41 -13.81 23.02
CA ALA A 475 -8.58 -14.23 22.26
C ALA A 475 -9.83 -14.14 23.13
N GLN A 476 -10.92 -13.53 22.61
CA GLN A 476 -12.19 -13.38 23.33
C GLN A 476 -12.04 -12.75 24.73
N GLY A 477 -11.14 -11.77 24.88
CA GLY A 477 -10.85 -11.14 26.19
C GLY A 477 -9.95 -11.95 27.11
N LYS A 478 -9.48 -13.13 26.68
CA LYS A 478 -8.63 -14.03 27.48
C LYS A 478 -7.18 -13.99 27.02
N LEU A 479 -6.27 -13.81 27.96
CA LEU A 479 -4.83 -13.85 27.69
C LEU A 479 -4.34 -15.29 27.56
N TYR A 480 -3.45 -15.52 26.60
CA TYR A 480 -2.81 -16.81 26.37
C TYR A 480 -1.45 -16.82 27.07
N ARG A 481 -1.22 -17.82 27.90
CA ARG A 481 -0.02 -17.98 28.73
C ARG A 481 0.83 -19.13 28.21
N ARG A 482 2.16 -18.94 28.24
CA ARG A 482 3.12 -20.01 27.92
C ARG A 482 3.30 -20.95 29.13
N PRO A 483 3.62 -22.24 28.90
CA PRO A 483 4.10 -23.11 29.96
C PRO A 483 5.47 -22.60 30.45
N GLY A 484 5.60 -22.48 31.76
CA GLY A 484 6.80 -22.11 32.49
C GLY A 484 7.49 -23.34 33.05
N ARG A 485 7.61 -23.40 34.37
CA ARG A 485 8.29 -24.50 35.06
C ARG A 485 7.42 -25.76 35.07
N PHE A 486 8.08 -26.90 34.86
CA PHE A 486 7.51 -28.23 35.04
C PHE A 486 8.04 -28.81 36.36
N GLU A 487 7.15 -29.31 37.20
CA GLU A 487 7.53 -30.01 38.43
C GLU A 487 6.91 -31.42 38.42
N ILE A 488 7.72 -32.41 38.76
CA ILE A 488 7.31 -33.81 38.89
C ILE A 488 7.74 -34.30 40.26
N ARG A 489 6.80 -34.88 41.00
CA ARG A 489 6.96 -35.38 42.35
C ARG A 489 6.40 -36.80 42.46
N VAL A 490 7.15 -37.71 43.08
CA VAL A 490 6.67 -39.06 43.38
C VAL A 490 6.60 -39.26 44.88
N ALA A 491 5.44 -39.70 45.36
CA ALA A 491 5.20 -40.04 46.75
C ALA A 491 4.80 -41.51 46.89
N SER A 492 5.34 -42.19 47.89
CA SER A 492 5.11 -43.59 48.20
C SER A 492 4.04 -43.75 49.27
N GLY A 493 3.03 -44.57 48.99
CA GLY A 493 2.03 -45.04 49.94
C GLY A 493 2.39 -46.40 50.54
N ILE A 494 1.45 -47.04 51.25
CA ILE A 494 1.67 -48.36 51.87
C ILE A 494 1.81 -49.43 50.78
N ASP A 495 0.90 -49.46 49.81
CA ASP A 495 0.85 -50.47 48.72
C ASP A 495 0.74 -49.83 47.31
N TRP A 496 1.05 -48.53 47.17
CA TRP A 496 0.90 -47.77 45.93
C TRP A 496 1.89 -46.60 45.84
N PHE A 497 1.99 -46.00 44.66
CA PHE A 497 2.79 -44.81 44.38
C PHE A 497 1.93 -43.74 43.72
N GLU A 498 2.24 -42.48 43.98
CA GLU A 498 1.53 -41.32 43.47
C GLU A 498 2.49 -40.45 42.68
N LEU A 499 2.19 -40.24 41.39
CA LEU A 499 2.88 -39.29 40.53
C LEU A 499 2.09 -37.99 40.51
N HIS A 500 2.65 -36.99 41.19
CA HIS A 500 2.23 -35.61 41.17
C HIS A 500 3.00 -34.90 40.08
N GLY A 501 2.33 -34.14 39.23
CA GLY A 501 2.97 -33.40 38.17
C GLY A 501 2.22 -32.12 37.91
N GLU A 502 2.94 -31.01 37.81
CA GLU A 502 2.32 -29.70 37.68
C GLU A 502 3.10 -28.81 36.71
N VAL A 503 2.39 -27.92 36.03
CA VAL A 503 2.96 -26.96 35.08
C VAL A 503 2.51 -25.56 35.43
N ASP A 504 3.47 -24.65 35.61
CA ASP A 504 3.20 -23.22 35.79
C ASP A 504 2.87 -22.54 34.45
N PHE A 505 1.92 -21.61 34.47
CA PHE A 505 1.51 -20.77 33.36
C PHE A 505 1.56 -19.30 33.77
N GLU A 506 2.78 -18.80 34.05
CA GLU A 506 3.03 -17.41 34.49
C GLU A 506 2.32 -17.07 35.81
N GLY A 507 2.50 -17.94 36.82
CA GLY A 507 1.95 -17.79 38.17
C GLY A 507 0.65 -18.56 38.40
N LYS A 508 0.26 -19.46 37.47
CA LYS A 508 -0.93 -20.31 37.57
C LYS A 508 -0.57 -21.75 37.27
N THR A 509 -0.82 -22.62 38.24
CA THR A 509 -0.41 -24.02 38.13
C THR A 509 -1.57 -24.92 37.69
N VAL A 510 -1.26 -25.91 36.84
CA VAL A 510 -2.22 -26.92 36.39
C VAL A 510 -1.64 -28.33 36.52
N GLU A 511 -2.44 -29.21 37.10
CA GLU A 511 -2.07 -30.60 37.37
C GLU A 511 -2.03 -31.50 36.13
N LEU A 512 -1.12 -32.46 36.14
CA LEU A 512 -0.79 -33.39 35.07
C LEU A 512 -2.00 -34.20 34.59
N PRO A 513 -2.87 -34.77 35.46
CA PRO A 513 -4.04 -35.51 34.97
C PRO A 513 -4.99 -34.65 34.12
N ARG A 514 -5.14 -33.38 34.50
CA ARG A 514 -5.98 -32.43 33.76
C ARG A 514 -5.36 -32.05 32.42
N LEU A 515 -4.04 -31.87 32.38
CA LEU A 515 -3.29 -31.62 31.14
C LEU A 515 -3.35 -32.82 30.19
N LEU A 516 -3.18 -34.03 30.70
CA LEU A 516 -3.29 -35.29 29.94
C LEU A 516 -4.71 -35.53 29.42
N ALA A 517 -5.74 -35.21 30.22
CA ALA A 517 -7.13 -35.27 29.77
C ALA A 517 -7.40 -34.29 28.61
N ALA A 518 -6.83 -33.09 28.66
CA ALA A 518 -6.95 -32.12 27.59
C ALA A 518 -6.22 -32.60 26.30
N LEU A 519 -5.01 -33.16 26.44
CA LEU A 519 -4.28 -33.76 25.31
C LEU A 519 -5.08 -34.90 24.66
N ARG A 520 -5.67 -35.81 25.46
CA ARG A 520 -6.49 -36.93 24.94
C ARG A 520 -7.73 -36.45 24.17
N GLN A 521 -8.28 -35.29 24.53
CA GLN A 521 -9.40 -34.67 23.82
C GLN A 521 -8.96 -33.93 22.55
N GLY A 522 -7.67 -33.98 22.19
CA GLY A 522 -7.12 -33.26 21.04
C GLY A 522 -7.19 -31.75 21.19
N LYS A 523 -7.20 -31.23 22.43
CA LYS A 523 -7.17 -29.80 22.69
C LYS A 523 -5.73 -29.30 22.61
N ASP A 524 -5.55 -28.09 22.08
CA ASP A 524 -4.27 -27.38 22.07
C ASP A 524 -4.13 -26.43 23.29
N PHE A 525 -5.22 -26.18 24.02
CA PHE A 525 -5.30 -25.16 25.06
C PHE A 525 -6.11 -25.60 26.29
N ILE A 526 -5.81 -25.03 27.46
CA ILE A 526 -6.48 -25.32 28.73
C ILE A 526 -6.86 -24.04 29.50
N PRO A 527 -8.11 -23.89 29.98
CA PRO A 527 -8.50 -22.74 30.80
C PRO A 527 -7.86 -22.79 32.21
N LEU A 528 -7.29 -21.66 32.67
CA LEU A 528 -6.54 -21.58 33.94
C LEU A 528 -7.38 -21.18 35.16
N GLY A 529 -8.69 -20.94 34.98
CA GLY A 529 -9.64 -20.65 36.06
C GLY A 529 -9.75 -19.17 36.45
N ASP A 530 -8.74 -18.35 36.16
CA ASP A 530 -8.75 -16.88 36.32
C ASP A 530 -9.28 -16.12 35.09
N GLY A 531 -9.81 -16.86 34.11
CA GLY A 531 -10.24 -16.33 32.83
C GLY A 531 -9.17 -16.38 31.74
N SER A 532 -7.91 -16.68 32.05
CA SER A 532 -6.83 -16.87 31.06
C SER A 532 -6.76 -18.33 30.54
N VAL A 533 -5.95 -18.53 29.50
CA VAL A 533 -5.82 -19.82 28.79
C VAL A 533 -4.34 -20.19 28.66
N GLY A 534 -3.96 -21.37 29.13
CA GLY A 534 -2.62 -21.93 28.95
C GLY A 534 -2.52 -22.71 27.65
N ILE A 535 -1.37 -22.63 26.98
CA ILE A 535 -1.07 -23.46 25.81
C ILE A 535 -0.47 -24.80 26.23
N LEU A 536 -1.03 -25.91 25.74
CA LEU A 536 -0.61 -27.21 26.23
C LEU A 536 0.83 -27.52 25.78
N PRO A 537 1.71 -27.96 26.70
CA PRO A 537 3.09 -28.34 26.37
C PRO A 537 3.09 -29.75 25.75
N GLU A 538 2.61 -29.87 24.51
CA GLU A 538 2.38 -31.17 23.85
C GLU A 538 3.59 -32.09 23.85
N GLU A 539 4.78 -31.58 23.52
CA GLU A 539 5.99 -32.40 23.44
C GLU A 539 6.36 -32.98 24.81
N TRP A 540 6.18 -32.19 25.88
CA TRP A 540 6.34 -32.67 27.24
C TRP A 540 5.24 -33.70 27.57
N LEU A 541 3.96 -33.37 27.34
CA LEU A 541 2.83 -34.26 27.66
C LEU A 541 2.87 -35.58 26.88
N LYS A 542 3.35 -35.60 25.63
CA LYS A 542 3.51 -36.83 24.84
C LYS A 542 4.50 -37.81 25.47
N ARG A 543 5.51 -37.31 26.20
CA ARG A 543 6.44 -38.15 26.98
C ARG A 543 5.77 -38.79 28.20
N TRP A 544 4.80 -38.10 28.81
CA TRP A 544 4.06 -38.58 29.99
C TRP A 544 2.75 -39.31 29.66
N ALA A 545 2.25 -39.19 28.43
CA ALA A 545 0.99 -39.79 28.01
C ALA A 545 0.90 -41.32 28.18
N PRO A 546 1.98 -42.11 27.97
CA PRO A 546 1.94 -43.55 28.22
C PRO A 546 1.64 -43.91 29.68
N LEU A 547 2.13 -43.10 30.63
CA LEU A 547 1.91 -43.32 32.08
C LEU A 547 0.45 -43.09 32.48
N ALA A 548 -0.26 -42.23 31.75
CA ALA A 548 -1.70 -42.00 31.94
C ALA A 548 -2.56 -43.26 31.71
N GLY A 549 -2.06 -44.23 30.93
CA GLY A 549 -2.72 -45.51 30.69
C GLY A 549 -2.30 -46.61 31.67
N LEU A 550 -1.20 -46.41 32.40
CA LEU A 550 -0.67 -47.34 33.38
C LEU A 550 -1.18 -47.02 34.79
N GLY A 551 -1.33 -45.74 35.14
CA GLY A 551 -1.85 -45.30 36.43
C GLY A 551 -3.35 -44.96 36.40
N GLU A 552 -4.01 -45.08 37.55
CA GLU A 552 -5.38 -44.61 37.75
C GLU A 552 -5.37 -43.12 38.13
N THR A 553 -6.25 -42.32 37.52
CA THR A 553 -6.36 -40.90 37.89
C THR A 553 -7.16 -40.75 39.18
N GLU A 554 -6.53 -40.21 40.22
CA GLU A 554 -7.15 -39.93 41.51
C GLU A 554 -6.96 -38.45 41.85
N GLY A 555 -8.01 -37.64 41.65
CA GLY A 555 -7.95 -36.19 41.90
C GLY A 555 -6.92 -35.45 41.02
N ASP A 556 -5.85 -34.99 41.65
CA ASP A 556 -4.75 -34.19 41.07
C ASP A 556 -3.51 -35.02 40.69
N HIS A 557 -3.48 -36.32 40.97
CA HIS A 557 -2.33 -37.18 40.70
C HIS A 557 -2.69 -38.47 39.95
N LEU A 558 -1.65 -39.20 39.55
CA LEU A 558 -1.78 -40.56 38.99
C LEU A 558 -1.30 -41.58 40.01
N ARG A 559 -2.13 -42.56 40.31
CA ARG A 559 -1.83 -43.64 41.25
C ARG A 559 -1.41 -44.91 40.52
N PHE A 560 -0.33 -45.52 41.00
CA PHE A 560 0.24 -46.75 40.48
C PHE A 560 0.27 -47.82 41.56
N GLN A 561 -0.09 -49.05 41.22
CA GLN A 561 0.03 -50.20 42.11
C GLN A 561 1.47 -50.73 42.11
N MET A 562 1.86 -51.49 43.13
CA MET A 562 3.21 -52.08 43.25
C MET A 562 3.79 -52.71 41.97
N PRO A 563 3.06 -53.52 41.17
CA PRO A 563 3.61 -54.10 39.93
C PRO A 563 3.93 -53.07 38.83
N GLN A 564 3.33 -51.88 38.91
CA GLN A 564 3.51 -50.79 37.95
C GLN A 564 4.64 -49.83 38.35
N ALA A 565 5.13 -49.93 39.59
CA ALA A 565 6.20 -49.08 40.14
C ALA A 565 7.52 -49.22 39.38
N LEU A 566 7.87 -50.44 38.95
CA LEU A 566 9.07 -50.70 38.15
C LEU A 566 9.04 -50.01 36.78
N LEU A 567 7.84 -49.84 36.20
CA LEU A 567 7.67 -49.10 34.95
C LEU A 567 7.76 -47.59 35.18
N LEU A 568 7.25 -47.11 36.32
CA LEU A 568 7.36 -45.71 36.72
C LEU A 568 8.82 -45.32 36.98
N ASP A 569 9.57 -46.15 37.72
CA ASP A 569 11.01 -45.97 37.98
C ASP A 569 11.84 -45.92 36.69
N ALA A 570 11.63 -46.89 35.79
CA ALA A 570 12.29 -46.90 34.48
C ALA A 570 11.99 -45.64 33.65
N TRP A 571 10.82 -45.03 33.81
CA TRP A 571 10.44 -43.80 33.11
C TRP A 571 11.09 -42.55 33.72
N LEU A 572 11.27 -42.54 35.04
CA LEU A 572 11.87 -41.43 35.79
C LEU A 572 13.40 -41.40 35.65
N ALA A 573 14.03 -42.52 35.31
CA ALA A 573 15.46 -42.61 35.05
C ALA A 573 15.95 -41.62 33.96
N ASP A 574 15.08 -41.26 33.01
CA ASP A 574 15.37 -40.30 31.95
C ASP A 574 14.97 -38.85 32.30
N GLU A 575 14.46 -38.57 33.51
CA GLU A 575 13.98 -37.24 33.91
C GLU A 575 14.66 -36.73 35.21
N PRO A 576 15.82 -36.07 35.11
CA PRO A 576 16.58 -35.59 36.27
C PRO A 576 15.91 -34.47 37.07
N ALA A 577 14.78 -33.94 36.58
CA ALA A 577 13.99 -32.91 37.26
C ALA A 577 12.90 -33.49 38.20
N ALA A 578 12.71 -34.81 38.21
CA ALA A 578 11.76 -35.45 39.11
C ALA A 578 12.34 -35.56 40.53
N THR A 579 11.52 -35.23 41.53
CA THR A 579 11.87 -35.43 42.95
C THR A 579 11.08 -36.61 43.51
N CYS A 580 11.79 -37.59 44.07
CA CYS A 580 11.21 -38.78 44.68
C CYS A 580 11.43 -38.77 46.20
N ASP A 581 10.55 -39.42 46.96
CA ASP A 581 10.78 -39.66 48.37
C ASP A 581 11.80 -40.78 48.64
N GLU A 582 12.30 -40.86 49.88
CA GLU A 582 13.32 -41.82 50.28
C GLU A 582 12.89 -43.28 50.08
N THR A 583 11.58 -43.56 50.18
CA THR A 583 11.02 -44.91 50.03
C THR A 583 11.00 -45.36 48.57
N PHE A 584 10.77 -44.45 47.62
CA PHE A 584 10.83 -44.74 46.19
C PHE A 584 12.28 -44.83 45.67
N ALA A 585 13.19 -44.08 46.29
CA ALA A 585 14.60 -44.02 45.88
C ALA A 585 15.47 -45.16 46.45
N ALA A 586 14.94 -45.96 47.38
CA ALA A 586 15.60 -47.09 48.05
C ALA A 586 15.35 -48.41 47.31
#